data_AF-K9TU25-F1
#
_entry.id   AF-K9TU25-F1
#
_cell.length_a   1.000
_cell.length_b   1.000
_cell.length_c   1.000
_cell.angle_alpha   90.00
_cell.angle_beta   90.00
_cell.angle_gamma   90.00
#
_symmetry.space_group_name_H-M   'P 1'
#
loop_
_entity.id
_entity.type
_entity.pdbx_description
1 polymer ?
#
loop_
_entity_poly.entity_id
_entity_poly.type
_entity_poly.pdbx_seq_one_letter_code
_entity_poly.pdbx_strand_id
1 'polypeptide(L)'
;MYFGGKVENVEIYQNQERPGFTEPFHKVKFTLQSNGIEPVIVNVWVHPNYPDSEILKVAKTFLHRRLLDLVELANQDIYQPEEVDALWQTVKPH
;
A
#
# COMPACT_ATOMS: atom_id res chain seq x y z
N MET A 1 -7.41 -2.41 17.05
CA MET A 1 -6.05 -1.82 17.07
C MET A 1 -6.06 -0.62 16.11
N TYR A 2 -5.74 0.59 16.58
CA TYR A 2 -5.72 1.77 15.71
C TYR A 2 -4.35 1.81 15.02
N PHE A 3 -4.31 1.59 13.70
CA PHE A 3 -3.07 1.79 12.94
C PHE A 3 -2.84 3.31 12.87
N GLY A 4 -1.98 3.84 13.74
CA GLY A 4 -1.54 5.24 13.74
C GLY A 4 -0.60 5.56 12.57
N GLY A 5 -0.87 5.00 11.39
CA GLY A 5 -0.08 5.19 10.19
C GLY A 5 -0.53 6.44 9.43
N LYS A 6 0.41 7.29 9.05
CA LYS A 6 0.16 8.45 8.16
C LYS A 6 0.75 8.18 6.79
N VAL A 7 0.09 8.67 5.74
CA VAL A 7 0.74 8.80 4.43
C VAL A 7 1.73 9.95 4.55
N GLU A 8 3.03 9.63 4.42
CA GLU A 8 4.10 10.62 4.55
C GLU A 8 4.54 11.18 3.20
N ASN A 9 4.60 10.33 2.18
CA ASN A 9 4.96 10.74 0.83
C ASN A 9 4.08 10.07 -0.22
N VAL A 10 3.87 10.77 -1.34
CA VAL A 10 3.17 10.27 -2.52
C VAL A 10 3.95 10.66 -3.77
N GLU A 11 4.35 9.66 -4.54
CA GLU A 11 5.05 9.84 -5.81
C GLU A 11 4.20 9.29 -6.95
N ILE A 12 4.07 10.03 -8.05
CA ILE A 12 3.30 9.62 -9.23
C ILE A 12 4.27 9.46 -10.40
N TYR A 13 4.29 8.27 -10.99
CA TYR A 13 5.04 7.96 -12.20
C TYR A 13 4.05 7.61 -13.30
N GLN A 14 4.06 8.37 -14.39
CA GLN A 14 3.14 8.14 -15.50
C GLN A 14 3.67 7.09 -16.48
N ASN A 15 2.76 6.38 -17.16
CA ASN A 15 3.06 5.47 -18.27
C ASN A 15 4.17 4.44 -17.97
N GLN A 16 4.05 3.79 -16.83
CA GLN A 16 4.98 2.78 -16.35
C GLN A 16 4.55 1.37 -16.79
N GLU A 17 5.52 0.50 -17.03
CA GLU A 17 5.25 -0.93 -17.25
C GLU A 17 4.76 -1.60 -15.97
N ARG A 18 3.65 -2.34 -16.08
CA ARG A 18 3.09 -3.11 -14.97
C ARG A 18 3.32 -4.61 -15.22
N PRO A 19 3.99 -5.33 -14.30
CA PRO A 19 4.20 -6.76 -14.45
C PRO A 19 2.88 -7.52 -14.68
N GLY A 20 2.84 -8.37 -15.70
CA GLY A 20 1.67 -9.16 -16.09
C GLY A 20 0.66 -8.44 -16.99
N PHE A 21 0.94 -7.21 -17.43
CA PHE A 21 0.10 -6.45 -18.36
C PHE A 21 0.93 -6.00 -19.58
N THR A 22 0.28 -5.92 -20.74
CA THR A 22 0.92 -5.48 -22.00
C THR A 22 0.80 -3.97 -22.23
N GLU A 23 -0.10 -3.30 -21.51
CA GLU A 23 -0.35 -1.86 -21.62
C GLU A 23 0.25 -1.08 -20.43
N PRO A 24 0.56 0.22 -20.61
CA PRO A 24 1.15 1.04 -19.55
C PRO A 24 0.11 1.50 -18.51
N PHE A 25 0.59 1.75 -17.29
CA PHE A 25 -0.20 2.24 -16.16
C PHE A 25 0.46 3.43 -15.48
N HIS A 26 -0.31 4.29 -14.81
CA HIS A 26 0.26 5.22 -13.84
C HIS A 26 0.53 4.49 -12.53
N LYS A 27 1.74 4.63 -12.00
CA LYS A 27 2.14 4.08 -10.71
C LYS A 27 2.10 5.19 -9.67
N VAL A 28 1.27 5.02 -8.65
CA VAL A 28 1.24 5.89 -7.47
C VAL A 28 1.86 5.12 -6.32
N LYS A 29 2.96 5.65 -5.79
CA LYS A 29 3.70 5.07 -4.67
C LYS A 29 3.36 5.85 -3.41
N PHE A 30 2.79 5.16 -2.42
CA PHE A 30 2.51 5.68 -1.10
C PHE A 30 3.55 5.18 -0.11
N THR A 31 4.13 6.08 0.67
CA THR A 31 4.94 5.72 1.84
C THR A 31 4.10 5.92 3.09
N LEU A 32 3.81 4.82 3.79
CA LEU A 32 3.06 4.80 5.03
C LEU A 32 4.05 4.74 6.20
N GLN A 33 4.02 5.76 7.06
CA GLN A 33 4.87 5.84 8.24
C GLN A 33 4.03 5.57 9.49
N SER A 34 4.48 4.67 10.35
CA SER A 34 3.90 4.47 11.69
C SER A 34 5.00 4.50 12.75
N ASN A 35 4.65 4.89 13.97
CA ASN A 35 5.63 5.04 15.04
C ASN A 35 6.22 3.67 15.41
N GLY A 36 7.54 3.55 15.29
CA GLY A 36 8.27 2.33 15.67
C GLY A 36 8.21 1.19 14.65
N ILE A 37 7.71 1.44 13.45
CA ILE A 37 7.69 0.47 12.33
C ILE A 37 8.40 1.11 11.14
N GLU A 38 9.17 0.32 10.39
CA GLU A 38 9.75 0.77 9.14
C GLU A 38 8.67 1.27 8.15
N PRO A 39 8.98 2.30 7.33
CA PRO A 39 8.04 2.81 6.34
C PRO A 39 7.57 1.71 5.40
N VAL A 40 6.26 1.55 5.27
CA VAL A 40 5.66 0.59 4.34
C VAL A 40 5.41 1.27 3.01
N ILE A 41 5.95 0.71 1.93
CA ILE A 41 5.74 1.21 0.57
C ILE A 41 4.60 0.44 -0.08
N VAL A 42 3.54 1.16 -0.49
CA VAL A 42 2.43 0.59 -1.24
C VAL A 42 2.37 1.18 -2.63
N ASN A 43 2.50 0.32 -3.64
CA ASN A 43 2.33 0.70 -5.04
C ASN A 43 0.90 0.42 -5.49
N VAL A 44 0.25 1.46 -6.00
CA VAL A 44 -1.07 1.40 -6.62
C VAL A 44 -0.94 1.72 -8.10
N TRP A 45 -1.54 0.89 -8.93
CA TRP A 45 -1.54 1.05 -10.39
C TRP A 45 -2.90 1.59 -10.82
N VAL A 46 -2.89 2.70 -11.56
CA VAL A 46 -4.08 3.37 -12.10
C VAL A 46 -4.03 3.32 -13.62
N HIS A 47 -5.12 2.89 -14.25
CA HIS A 47 -5.20 2.80 -15.71
C HIS A 47 -5.10 4.21 -16.34
N PRO A 48 -4.45 4.38 -17.50
CA PRO A 48 -4.34 5.67 -18.19
C PRO A 48 -5.65 6.22 -18.76
N ASN A 49 -6.78 5.51 -18.57
CA ASN A 49 -8.09 5.98 -19.01
C ASN A 49 -8.70 6.98 -18.02
N TYR A 50 -8.15 7.06 -16.80
CA TYR A 50 -8.52 8.08 -15.84
C TYR A 50 -7.83 9.40 -16.19
N PRO A 51 -8.51 10.56 -16.08
CA PRO A 51 -7.86 11.85 -16.25
C PRO A 51 -6.69 12.02 -15.29
N ASP A 52 -5.62 12.67 -15.74
CA ASP A 52 -4.43 12.94 -14.93
C ASP A 52 -4.76 13.63 -13.59
N SER A 53 -5.75 14.54 -13.61
CA SER A 53 -6.23 15.25 -12.42
C SER A 53 -6.87 14.34 -11.37
N GLU A 54 -7.35 13.15 -11.75
CA GLU A 54 -8.04 12.21 -10.86
C GLU A 54 -7.15 11.05 -10.41
N ILE A 55 -5.93 10.87 -10.97
CA ILE A 55 -5.04 9.74 -10.67
C ILE A 55 -4.86 9.54 -9.16
N LEU A 56 -4.55 10.63 -8.43
CA LEU A 56 -4.31 10.56 -7.00
C LEU A 56 -5.55 10.12 -6.21
N LYS A 57 -6.72 10.62 -6.60
CA LYS A 57 -7.99 10.27 -5.94
C LYS A 57 -8.33 8.80 -6.16
N VAL A 58 -8.22 8.31 -7.39
CA VAL A 58 -8.43 6.90 -7.74
C VAL A 58 -7.44 6.02 -6.97
N ALA A 59 -6.16 6.40 -6.93
CA ALA A 59 -5.14 5.66 -6.20
C ALA A 59 -5.42 5.60 -4.69
N LYS A 60 -5.88 6.71 -4.09
CA LYS A 60 -6.30 6.75 -2.67
C LYS A 60 -7.50 5.85 -2.41
N THR A 61 -8.48 5.78 -3.33
CA THR A 61 -9.62 4.87 -3.21
C THR A 61 -9.17 3.41 -3.19
N PHE A 62 -8.27 3.01 -4.09
CA PHE A 62 -7.72 1.65 -4.09
C PHE A 62 -6.86 1.35 -2.86
N LEU A 63 -6.05 2.31 -2.41
CA LEU A 63 -5.27 2.17 -1.17
C LEU A 63 -6.19 1.96 0.04
N HIS A 64 -7.24 2.78 0.16
CA HIS A 64 -8.18 2.69 1.27
C HIS A 64 -8.85 1.32 1.35
N ARG A 65 -9.32 0.78 0.22
CA ARG A 65 -9.93 -0.56 0.19
C ARG A 65 -8.95 -1.65 0.63
N ARG A 66 -7.71 -1.62 0.13
CA ARG A 66 -6.68 -2.59 0.54
C ARG A 66 -6.34 -2.52 2.03
N LEU A 67 -6.32 -1.32 2.61
CA LEU A 67 -6.08 -1.14 4.05
C LEU A 67 -7.25 -1.67 4.87
N LEU A 68 -8.49 -1.48 4.42
CA LEU A 68 -9.65 -2.09 5.06
C LEU A 68 -9.60 -3.61 4.98
N ASP A 69 -9.30 -4.17 3.80
CA ASP A 69 -9.15 -5.62 3.62
C ASP A 69 -8.05 -6.16 4.56
N LEU A 70 -6.91 -5.47 4.68
CA LEU A 70 -5.85 -5.87 5.61
C LEU A 70 -6.32 -5.90 7.07
N VAL A 71 -7.09 -4.88 7.49
CA VAL A 71 -7.66 -4.82 8.85
C VAL A 71 -8.67 -5.95 9.06
N GLU A 72 -9.51 -6.24 8.07
CA GLU A 72 -10.46 -7.36 8.13
C GLU A 72 -9.72 -8.70 8.25
N LEU A 73 -8.71 -8.94 7.41
CA LEU A 73 -7.91 -10.16 7.43
C LEU A 73 -7.13 -10.33 8.74
N ALA A 74 -6.55 -9.25 9.27
CA ALA A 74 -5.85 -9.28 10.56
C ALA A 74 -6.80 -9.59 11.74
N ASN A 75 -8.10 -9.31 11.62
CA ASN A 75 -9.10 -9.65 12.63
C ASN A 75 -9.68 -11.06 12.47
N GLN A 76 -9.37 -11.78 11.39
CA GLN A 76 -9.94 -13.09 11.08
C GLN A 76 -9.06 -14.28 11.51
N ASP A 77 -8.09 -14.07 12.42
CA ASP A 77 -7.09 -15.08 12.82
C ASP A 77 -6.43 -15.80 11.62
N ILE A 78 -6.30 -15.09 10.49
CA ILE A 78 -5.76 -15.65 9.24
C ILE A 78 -4.26 -15.91 9.38
N TYR A 79 -3.60 -15.09 10.19
CA TYR A 79 -2.20 -15.30 10.54
C TYR A 79 -2.13 -15.99 11.89
N GLN A 80 -1.43 -17.12 11.93
CA GLN A 80 -1.09 -17.74 13.20
C GLN A 80 -0.13 -16.82 13.98
N PRO A 81 -0.14 -16.85 15.32
CA PRO A 81 0.74 -16.03 16.15
C PRO A 81 2.22 -16.09 15.73
N GLU A 82 2.68 -17.25 15.25
CA GLU A 82 4.05 -17.48 14.80
C GLU A 82 4.37 -16.77 13.47
N GLU A 83 3.38 -16.63 12.58
CA GLU A 83 3.53 -15.89 11.32
C GLU A 83 3.62 -14.37 11.58
N VAL A 84 2.85 -13.89 12.56
CA VAL A 84 2.90 -12.51 13.03
C VAL A 84 4.24 -12.21 13.71
N ASP A 85 4.72 -13.12 14.56
CA ASP A 85 6.03 -12.99 15.21
C ASP A 85 7.18 -12.97 14.19
N ALA A 86 7.14 -13.82 13.17
CA ALA A 86 8.13 -13.83 12.10
C ALA A 86 8.17 -12.50 11.34
N LEU A 87 7.00 -11.95 10.98
CA LEU A 87 6.90 -10.62 10.36
C LEU A 87 7.45 -9.53 11.29
N TRP A 88 7.15 -9.57 12.59
CA TRP A 88 7.66 -8.58 13.54
C TRP A 88 9.18 -8.60 13.71
N GLN A 89 9.84 -9.76 13.62
CA GLN A 89 11.30 -9.82 13.69
C GLN A 89 11.97 -9.22 12.44
N THR A 90 11.29 -9.18 11.29
CA THR A 90 11.85 -8.61 10.06
C THR A 90 11.87 -7.07 10.03
N VAL A 91 11.10 -6.41 10.89
CA VAL A 91 10.97 -4.94 10.95
C VAL A 91 11.65 -4.32 12.18
N LYS A 92 12.33 -5.12 13.00
CA LYS A 92 13.13 -4.59 14.11
C LYS A 92 14.40 -3.96 13.56
N PRO A 93 14.69 -2.68 13.89
CA PRO A 93 15.95 -2.07 13.50
C PRO A 93 17.12 -2.80 14.18
N HIS A 94 18.16 -3.07 13.41
CA HIS A 94 19.45 -3.58 13.91
C HIS A 94 20.22 -2.52 14.69
#